data_AF-A0A7L4B3A1-F1
#
_entry.id   AF-A0A7L4B3A1-F1
#
_cell.length_a   1.000
_cell.length_b   1.000
_cell.length_c   1.000
_cell.angle_alpha   90.00
_cell.angle_beta   90.00
_cell.angle_gamma   90.00
#
_symmetry.space_group_name_H-M   'P 1'
#
loop_
_entity.id
_entity.type
_entity.pdbx_description
1 polymer ?
#
loop_
_entity_poly.entity_id
_entity_poly.type
_entity_poly.pdbx_seq_one_letter_code
_entity_poly.pdbx_strand_id
1 'polypeptide(L)'
;QVRQVKATRVHPDFNMLGYESGIVLMQLDIPLEYNAAVRPVCLSNSTETLSSSYLCTVSGWGIIKESGSSDFASRRLQQTGVPVLENEICERNYYFSHPGGITARMLSAGFVSVGGQDS
;
A
#
# COMPACT_ATOMS: atom_id res chain seq x y z
N GLN A 1 5.89 20.44 5.04
CA GLN A 1 6.26 20.60 6.47
C GLN A 1 7.15 19.42 6.84
N VAL A 2 8.39 19.65 7.25
CA VAL A 2 9.31 18.57 7.69
C VAL A 2 9.13 18.35 9.20
N ARG A 3 9.11 17.08 9.65
CA ARG A 3 8.90 16.65 11.04
C ARG A 3 9.82 15.49 11.38
N GLN A 4 10.17 15.34 12.65
CA GLN A 4 10.91 14.18 13.13
C GLN A 4 9.94 13.12 13.67
N VAL A 5 10.36 11.86 13.63
CA VAL A 5 9.62 10.77 14.26
C VAL A 5 10.03 10.70 15.72
N LYS A 6 9.08 10.92 16.62
CA LYS A 6 9.27 10.80 18.07
C LYS A 6 9.24 9.34 18.53
N ALA A 7 8.34 8.55 17.95
CA ALA A 7 8.19 7.14 18.29
C ALA A 7 7.61 6.35 17.12
N THR A 8 7.98 5.07 17.05
CA THR A 8 7.39 4.09 16.13
C THR A 8 6.74 2.97 16.92
N ARG A 9 5.60 2.48 16.42
CA ARG A 9 4.88 1.33 16.98
C ARG A 9 4.56 0.35 15.86
N VAL A 10 5.32 -0.75 15.82
CA VAL A 10 5.09 -1.85 14.89
C VAL A 10 3.92 -2.69 15.41
N HIS A 11 3.10 -3.21 14.50
CA HIS A 11 2.02 -4.12 14.88
C HIS A 11 2.59 -5.33 15.65
N PRO A 12 2.00 -5.71 16.81
CA PRO A 12 2.54 -6.80 17.64
C PRO A 12 2.55 -8.16 16.92
N ASP A 13 1.60 -8.38 16.01
CA ASP A 13 1.50 -9.60 15.21
C ASP A 13 2.31 -9.54 13.90
N PHE A 14 3.17 -8.54 13.69
CA PHE A 14 3.94 -8.44 12.45
C PHE A 14 4.81 -9.68 12.24
N ASN A 15 4.66 -10.31 11.07
CA ASN A 15 5.47 -11.46 10.68
C ASN A 15 6.16 -11.19 9.34
N MET A 16 7.49 -11.15 9.35
CA MET A 16 8.29 -10.85 8.17
C MET A 16 8.24 -11.94 7.09
N LEU A 17 8.06 -13.21 7.46
CA LEU A 17 8.08 -14.33 6.50
C LEU A 17 6.82 -14.36 5.62
N GLY A 18 5.67 -14.06 6.22
CA GLY A 18 4.38 -14.02 5.52
C GLY A 18 3.91 -12.61 5.16
N TYR A 19 4.70 -11.57 5.48
CA TYR A 19 4.29 -10.16 5.41
C TYR A 19 2.97 -9.85 6.16
N GLU A 20 2.63 -10.66 7.15
CA GLU A 20 1.38 -10.55 7.89
C GLU A 20 1.41 -9.32 8.81
N SER A 21 0.28 -8.61 8.91
CA SER A 21 0.13 -7.41 9.73
C SER A 21 1.22 -6.36 9.47
N GLY A 22 1.60 -6.16 8.21
CA GLY A 22 2.59 -5.19 7.74
C GLY A 22 2.16 -3.73 7.89
N ILE A 23 1.95 -3.27 9.12
CA ILE A 23 1.56 -1.90 9.46
C ILE A 23 2.39 -1.34 10.62
N VAL A 24 2.71 -0.05 10.55
CA VAL A 24 3.46 0.69 11.58
C VAL A 24 2.84 2.06 11.79
N LEU A 25 2.71 2.48 13.05
CA LEU A 25 2.35 3.85 13.41
C LEU A 25 3.59 4.66 13.72
N MET A 26 3.69 5.85 13.12
CA MET A 26 4.75 6.82 13.39
C MET A 26 4.16 8.04 14.08
N GLN A 27 4.59 8.29 15.32
CA GLN A 27 4.22 9.48 16.07
C GLN A 27 5.21 10.61 15.74
N LEU A 28 4.69 11.73 15.26
CA LEU A 28 5.50 12.93 15.01
C LEU A 28 5.88 13.63 16.32
N ASP A 29 7.04 14.27 16.33
CA ASP A 29 7.50 15.12 17.44
C ASP A 29 6.62 16.35 17.64
N ILE A 30 6.19 16.95 16.53
CA ILE A 30 5.33 18.13 16.46
C ILE A 30 4.16 17.82 15.52
N PRO A 31 2.91 18.13 15.89
CA PRO A 31 1.76 17.98 15.00
C PRO A 31 1.93 18.70 13.65
N LEU A 32 1.24 18.19 12.64
CA LEU A 32 1.14 18.87 11.34
C LEU A 32 0.11 19.99 11.42
N GLU A 33 0.39 21.10 10.74
CA GLU A 33 -0.59 22.16 10.53
C GLU A 33 -1.44 21.81 9.32
N TYR A 34 -2.75 21.66 9.52
CA TYR A 34 -3.66 21.33 8.41
C TYR A 34 -3.95 22.54 7.54
N ASN A 35 -4.04 22.31 6.24
CA ASN A 35 -4.32 23.33 5.24
C ASN A 35 -4.92 22.72 3.96
N ALA A 36 -4.86 23.44 2.84
CA ALA A 36 -5.37 22.95 1.56
C ALA A 36 -4.58 21.73 1.01
N ALA A 37 -3.30 21.61 1.34
CA ALA A 37 -2.41 20.55 0.85
C ALA A 37 -2.11 19.45 1.89
N VAL A 38 -2.41 19.68 3.18
CA VAL A 38 -2.13 18.73 4.27
C VAL A 38 -3.42 18.43 5.03
N ARG A 39 -3.90 17.19 4.91
CA ARG A 39 -5.11 16.69 5.60
C ARG A 39 -4.96 15.21 5.96
N PRO A 40 -5.60 14.74 7.04
CA PRO A 40 -5.64 13.32 7.38
C PRO A 40 -6.55 12.55 6.41
N VAL A 41 -6.27 11.26 6.25
CA VAL A 41 -7.19 10.29 5.62
C VAL A 41 -8.12 9.70 6.67
N CYS A 42 -9.31 9.25 6.26
CA CYS A 42 -10.22 8.53 7.14
C CYS A 42 -9.71 7.10 7.39
N LEU A 43 -9.99 6.55 8.57
CA LEU A 43 -9.87 5.12 8.82
C LEU A 43 -11.14 4.42 8.28
N SER A 44 -10.96 3.27 7.64
CA SER A 44 -12.09 2.44 7.22
C SER A 44 -12.83 1.88 8.43
N ASN A 45 -14.12 1.55 8.25
CA ASN A 45 -14.86 0.83 9.27
C ASN A 45 -14.39 -0.63 9.31
N SER A 46 -14.32 -1.23 10.49
CA SER A 46 -13.96 -2.66 10.67
C SER A 46 -14.89 -3.63 9.92
N THR A 47 -16.08 -3.19 9.52
CA THR A 47 -17.05 -4.00 8.75
C THR A 47 -17.12 -3.63 7.28
N GLU A 48 -16.26 -2.71 6.82
CA GLU A 48 -16.25 -2.28 5.42
C GLU A 48 -15.59 -3.35 4.55
N THR A 49 -16.34 -3.86 3.57
CA THR A 49 -15.84 -4.83 2.59
C THR A 49 -15.77 -4.17 1.22
N LEU A 50 -14.62 -4.25 0.56
CA LEU A 50 -14.47 -3.80 -0.81
C LEU A 50 -14.90 -4.92 -1.76
N SER A 51 -15.81 -4.61 -2.68
CA SER A 51 -16.23 -5.56 -3.71
C SER A 51 -15.13 -5.79 -4.74
N SER A 52 -15.08 -6.99 -5.30
CA SER A 52 -14.27 -7.28 -6.50
C SER A 52 -14.54 -6.24 -7.59
N SER A 53 -13.49 -5.89 -8.35
CA SER A 53 -13.50 -4.86 -9.41
C SER A 53 -13.74 -3.42 -8.95
N TYR A 54 -13.83 -3.15 -7.64
CA TYR A 54 -13.83 -1.78 -7.13
C TYR A 54 -12.52 -1.09 -7.49
N LEU A 55 -12.59 0.10 -8.11
CA LEU A 55 -11.40 0.82 -8.55
C LEU A 55 -10.83 1.68 -7.41
N CYS A 56 -9.69 1.26 -6.88
CA CYS A 56 -8.92 1.99 -5.89
C CYS A 56 -7.91 2.93 -6.56
N THR A 57 -7.48 3.98 -5.86
CA THR A 57 -6.38 4.85 -6.29
C THR A 57 -5.16 4.61 -5.41
N VAL A 58 -4.02 4.34 -6.03
CA VAL A 58 -2.71 4.27 -5.35
C VAL A 58 -1.88 5.45 -5.83
N SER A 59 -1.21 6.13 -4.90
CA SER A 59 -0.37 7.29 -5.19
C SER A 59 0.99 7.18 -4.52
N GLY A 60 2.05 7.64 -5.19
CA GLY A 60 3.40 7.61 -4.64
C GLY A 60 4.46 8.26 -5.52
N TRP A 61 5.69 8.25 -5.03
CA TRP A 61 6.89 8.77 -5.74
C TRP A 61 7.82 7.65 -6.20
N GLY A 62 7.29 6.43 -6.36
CA GLY A 62 8.06 5.24 -6.73
C GLY A 62 8.74 5.35 -8.11
N ILE A 63 9.47 4.29 -8.45
CA ILE A 63 10.11 4.13 -9.76
C ILE A 63 9.01 3.96 -10.80
N ILE A 64 9.05 4.74 -11.88
CA ILE A 64 8.02 4.76 -12.94
C ILE A 64 8.42 3.97 -14.20
N LYS A 65 9.55 3.26 -14.16
CA LYS A 65 10.10 2.47 -15.25
C LYS A 65 10.70 1.18 -14.70
N GLU A 66 10.30 0.04 -15.25
CA GLU A 66 10.72 -1.30 -14.80
C GLU A 66 12.25 -1.48 -14.70
N SER A 67 13.05 -0.79 -15.52
CA SER A 67 14.52 -0.89 -15.52
C SER A 67 15.23 0.25 -14.77
N GLY A 68 14.54 1.01 -13.92
CA GLY A 68 15.10 2.16 -13.21
C GLY A 68 15.81 1.79 -11.90
N SER A 69 16.95 2.43 -11.61
CA SER A 69 17.47 2.54 -10.24
C SER A 69 16.57 3.45 -9.36
N SER A 70 16.84 3.50 -8.05
CA SER A 70 16.17 4.44 -7.13
C SER A 70 16.28 5.90 -7.55
N ASP A 71 17.30 6.25 -8.34
CA ASP A 71 17.49 7.61 -8.87
C ASP A 71 16.43 8.00 -9.92
N PHE A 72 15.68 7.03 -10.43
CA PHE A 72 14.55 7.22 -11.34
C PHE A 72 13.19 7.32 -10.62
N ALA A 73 13.19 7.41 -9.29
CA ALA A 73 12.00 7.77 -8.53
C ALA A 73 11.43 9.11 -9.04
N SER A 74 10.10 9.19 -9.15
CA SER A 74 9.48 10.39 -9.70
C SER A 74 9.63 11.58 -8.75
N ARG A 75 10.01 12.74 -9.29
CA ARG A 75 10.04 14.01 -8.52
C ARG A 75 8.65 14.60 -8.28
N ARG A 76 7.64 14.09 -8.98
CA ARG A 76 6.23 14.51 -8.86
C ARG A 76 5.40 13.35 -8.37
N LEU A 77 4.45 13.61 -7.47
CA LEU A 77 3.51 12.59 -7.03
C LEU A 77 2.80 11.99 -8.25
N GLN A 78 2.84 10.67 -8.38
CA GLN A 78 2.09 9.92 -9.37
C GLN A 78 0.87 9.27 -8.71
N GLN A 79 -0.12 8.94 -9.53
CA GLN A 79 -1.27 8.15 -9.11
C GLN A 79 -1.74 7.24 -10.24
N THR A 80 -2.33 6.10 -9.88
CA THR A 80 -2.94 5.17 -10.83
C THR A 80 -4.16 4.50 -10.21
N GLY A 81 -5.09 4.07 -11.06
CA GLY A 81 -6.25 3.28 -10.67
C GLY A 81 -5.93 1.79 -10.72
N VAL A 82 -6.23 1.05 -9.65
CA VAL A 82 -6.05 -0.40 -9.57
C VAL A 82 -7.37 -1.06 -9.14
N PRO A 83 -7.84 -2.10 -9.84
CA PRO A 83 -9.05 -2.80 -9.44
C PRO A 83 -8.73 -3.72 -8.26
N VAL A 84 -9.66 -3.81 -7.31
CA VAL A 84 -9.64 -4.84 -6.26
C VAL A 84 -9.82 -6.21 -6.91
N LEU A 85 -8.97 -7.16 -6.51
CA LEU A 85 -8.97 -8.54 -6.96
C LEU A 85 -9.49 -9.45 -5.85
N GLU A 86 -10.14 -10.53 -6.25
CA GLU A 86 -10.43 -11.64 -5.35
C GLU A 86 -9.12 -12.30 -4.92
N ASN A 87 -8.98 -12.55 -3.61
CA ASN A 87 -7.76 -13.12 -3.06
C ASN A 87 -7.46 -14.50 -3.68
N GLU A 88 -8.47 -15.26 -4.08
CA GLU A 88 -8.33 -16.53 -4.79
C GLU A 88 -7.64 -16.38 -6.15
N ILE A 89 -7.88 -15.27 -6.85
CA ILE A 89 -7.22 -14.97 -8.11
C ILE A 89 -5.75 -14.64 -7.85
N CYS A 90 -5.47 -13.80 -6.87
CA CYS A 90 -4.09 -13.45 -6.55
C CYS A 90 -3.31 -14.65 -6.03
N GLU A 91 -3.94 -15.53 -5.27
CA GLU A 91 -3.26 -16.71 -4.75
C GLU A 91 -2.89 -17.67 -5.88
N ARG A 92 -3.80 -17.89 -6.83
CA ARG A 92 -3.48 -18.72 -8.00
C ARG A 92 -2.32 -18.18 -8.84
N ASN A 93 -2.20 -16.85 -8.97
CA ASN A 93 -1.24 -16.23 -9.89
C ASN A 93 0.09 -15.84 -9.22
N TYR A 94 0.10 -15.56 -7.92
CA TYR A 94 1.24 -14.95 -7.21
C TYR A 94 1.69 -15.71 -5.95
N TYR A 95 1.09 -16.86 -5.61
CA TYR A 95 1.48 -17.65 -4.44
C TYR A 95 2.99 -17.95 -4.36
N PHE A 96 3.64 -18.24 -5.49
CA PHE A 96 5.10 -18.48 -5.51
C PHE A 96 5.92 -17.27 -5.04
N SER A 97 5.38 -16.06 -5.17
CA SER A 97 5.99 -14.81 -4.73
C SER A 97 5.64 -14.45 -3.27
N HIS A 98 4.74 -15.19 -2.62
CA HIS A 98 4.31 -15.01 -1.22
C HIS A 98 4.14 -16.38 -0.53
N PRO A 99 5.23 -16.97 0.00
CA PRO A 99 5.19 -18.32 0.60
C PRO A 99 4.30 -18.43 1.87
N GLY A 100 3.88 -17.30 2.46
CA GLY A 100 2.89 -17.26 3.54
C GLY A 100 1.42 -17.30 3.08
N GLY A 101 1.18 -17.23 1.77
CA GLY A 101 -0.14 -17.13 1.17
C GLY A 101 -0.84 -15.78 1.43
N ILE A 102 -2.02 -15.62 0.85
CA ILE A 102 -2.86 -14.43 1.04
C ILE A 102 -3.88 -14.70 2.15
N THR A 103 -3.79 -13.95 3.25
CA THR A 103 -4.66 -14.13 4.42
C THR A 103 -5.91 -13.26 4.35
N ALA A 104 -6.90 -13.53 5.21
CA ALA A 104 -8.08 -12.68 5.37
C ALA A 104 -7.78 -11.27 5.90
N ARG A 105 -6.54 -11.00 6.34
CA ARG A 105 -6.07 -9.67 6.78
C ARG A 105 -5.44 -8.89 5.62
N MET A 106 -5.41 -9.45 4.42
CA MET A 106 -4.82 -8.85 3.22
C MET A 106 -5.89 -8.59 2.15
N LEU A 107 -5.67 -7.53 1.38
CA LEU A 107 -6.44 -7.20 0.19
C LEU A 107 -5.50 -7.22 -1.01
N SER A 108 -5.99 -7.75 -2.12
CA SER A 108 -5.26 -7.75 -3.38
C SER A 108 -5.85 -6.74 -4.38
N ALA A 109 -5.00 -6.05 -5.12
CA ALA A 109 -5.42 -5.13 -6.17
C ALA A 109 -4.37 -5.05 -7.28
N GLY A 110 -4.79 -4.84 -8.52
CA GLY A 110 -3.91 -4.73 -9.67
C GLY A 110 -4.42 -5.45 -10.91
N PHE A 111 -3.55 -5.60 -11.92
CA PHE A 111 -3.90 -6.21 -13.19
C PHE A 111 -3.18 -7.56 -13.38
N VAL A 112 -3.93 -8.66 -13.29
CA VAL A 112 -3.42 -10.05 -13.29
C VAL A 112 -2.66 -10.45 -14.56
N SER A 113 -2.80 -9.69 -15.65
CA SER A 113 -2.26 -10.03 -16.98
C SER A 113 -1.64 -8.86 -17.73
N VAL A 114 -1.62 -7.66 -17.15
CA VAL A 114 -1.06 -6.46 -17.79
C VAL A 114 -0.09 -5.83 -16.79
N GLY A 115 1.20 -6.14 -16.94
CA GLY A 115 2.25 -5.43 -16.22
C GLY A 115 2.45 -4.00 -16.72
N GLY A 116 3.27 -3.22 -16.03
CA GLY A 116 3.74 -1.90 -16.48
C GLY A 116 2.95 -0.70 -15.96
N GLN A 117 1.84 -0.90 -15.24
CA GLN A 117 1.05 0.20 -14.65
C GLN A 117 1.10 0.23 -13.12
N ASP A 118 1.22 -0.94 -12.48
CA ASP A 118 1.20 -1.20 -11.04
C ASP A 118 2.39 -2.04 -10.56
N SER A 119 3.34 -2.33 -11.46
CA SER A 119 4.56 -3.13 -11.27
C SER A 119 5.80 -2.31 -10.97
#